data_AF-A0A8E1WKK6-F1
#
_entry.id   AF-A0A8E1WKK6-F1
#
_cell.length_a   1.000
_cell.length_b   1.000
_cell.length_c   1.000
_cell.angle_alpha   90.00
_cell.angle_beta   90.00
_cell.angle_gamma   90.00
#
_symmetry.space_group_name_H-M   'P 1'
#
loop_
_entity.id
_entity.type
_entity.pdbx_description
1 polymer ?
#
loop_
_entity_poly.entity_id
_entity_poly.type
_entity_poly.pdbx_seq_one_letter_code
_entity_poly.pdbx_strand_id
1 'polypeptide(L)'
;MTTILLSYNEVQTLTRKAASGAGLPHGVAEDIGQAAVWLSARGVDAIRVVVAALTDDRQKILAGQAAIDALCCGETEEIVLEDRDCGLLLIGLAGAASMNAGLTLAVRLGGGDLVPLVRVSDVAEWVPSAATLRLMSCDVDDTPARFGAPRPAATDVGGYAEALGLAAKTYVAATELSRAQGAGAGTTDND
;
A
#
# COMPACT_ATOMS: atom_id res chain seq x y z
N MET A 1 4.35 7.79 21.76
CA MET A 1 4.03 6.60 20.95
C MET A 1 5.32 5.84 20.72
N THR A 2 5.35 4.55 21.02
CA THR A 2 6.54 3.72 20.84
C THR A 2 6.59 3.29 19.38
N THR A 3 7.74 3.42 18.73
CA THR A 3 7.91 3.08 17.31
C THR A 3 8.91 1.97 17.10
N ILE A 4 8.79 1.27 15.97
CA ILE A 4 9.71 0.24 15.48
C ILE A 4 10.27 0.65 14.12
N LEU A 5 11.53 0.32 13.87
CA LEU A 5 12.17 0.49 12.56
C LEU A 5 12.11 -0.84 11.81
N LEU A 6 11.65 -0.77 10.57
CA LEU A 6 11.56 -1.90 9.66
C LEU A 6 12.40 -1.61 8.41
N SER A 7 12.74 -2.65 7.66
CA SER A 7 13.21 -2.55 6.28
C SER A 7 12.04 -2.39 5.30
N TYR A 8 12.30 -1.91 4.08
CA TYR A 8 11.27 -1.82 3.04
C TYR A 8 10.64 -3.19 2.72
N ASN A 9 11.46 -4.25 2.72
CA ASN A 9 10.98 -5.61 2.50
C ASN A 9 10.05 -6.09 3.62
N GLU A 10 10.31 -5.72 4.87
CA GLU A 10 9.44 -6.03 6.00
C GLU A 10 8.12 -5.25 5.90
N VAL A 11 8.16 -3.95 5.56
CA VAL A 11 6.96 -3.14 5.32
C VAL A 11 6.11 -3.76 4.21
N GLN A 12 6.70 -4.06 3.06
CA GLN A 12 6.01 -4.64 1.90
C GLN A 12 5.40 -6.01 2.24
N THR A 13 6.21 -6.90 2.81
CA THR A 13 5.77 -8.28 3.08
C THR A 13 4.68 -8.30 4.15
N LEU A 14 4.80 -7.49 5.20
CA LEU A 14 3.82 -7.43 6.27
C LEU A 14 2.49 -6.86 5.78
N THR A 15 2.51 -5.73 5.06
CA THR A 15 1.28 -5.09 4.54
C THR A 15 0.58 -5.96 3.50
N ARG A 16 1.31 -6.62 2.60
CA ARG A 16 0.75 -7.61 1.66
C ARG A 16 0.06 -8.77 2.40
N LYS A 17 0.73 -9.34 3.41
CA LYS A 17 0.14 -10.42 4.21
C LYS A 17 -1.06 -9.95 5.01
N ALA A 18 -1.02 -8.75 5.58
CA ALA A 18 -2.15 -8.15 6.28
C ALA A 18 -3.35 -7.96 5.35
N ALA A 19 -3.14 -7.44 4.14
CA ALA A 19 -4.18 -7.30 3.12
C ALA A 19 -4.79 -8.66 2.72
N SER A 20 -3.94 -9.66 2.48
CA SER A 20 -4.38 -11.03 2.17
C SER A 20 -5.19 -11.63 3.34
N GLY A 21 -4.71 -11.47 4.57
CA GLY A 21 -5.38 -11.94 5.77
C GLY A 21 -6.67 -11.17 6.11
N ALA A 22 -6.82 -9.96 5.58
CA ALA A 22 -8.07 -9.21 5.60
C ALA A 22 -9.08 -9.67 4.52
N GLY A 23 -8.68 -10.61 3.65
CA GLY A 23 -9.53 -11.22 2.62
C GLY A 23 -9.50 -10.51 1.27
N LEU A 24 -8.55 -9.61 1.02
CA LEU A 24 -8.39 -8.99 -0.30
C LEU A 24 -7.77 -9.99 -1.31
N PRO A 25 -8.09 -9.87 -2.62
CA PRO A 25 -7.46 -10.68 -3.66
C PRO A 25 -5.94 -10.52 -3.69
N HIS A 26 -5.22 -11.57 -4.13
CA HIS A 26 -3.76 -11.58 -4.13
C HIS A 26 -3.12 -10.42 -4.91
N GLY A 27 -3.65 -10.07 -6.09
CA GLY A 27 -3.15 -8.94 -6.89
C GLY A 27 -3.26 -7.62 -6.13
N VAL A 28 -4.44 -7.34 -5.55
CA VAL A 28 -4.69 -6.16 -4.71
C VAL A 28 -3.72 -6.11 -3.52
N ALA A 29 -3.45 -7.26 -2.90
CA ALA A 29 -2.52 -7.34 -1.77
C ALA A 29 -1.06 -7.05 -2.18
N GLU A 30 -0.62 -7.48 -3.36
CA GLU A 30 0.69 -7.12 -3.92
C GLU A 30 0.79 -5.60 -4.15
N ASP A 31 -0.24 -5.00 -4.76
CA ASP A 31 -0.27 -3.56 -5.03
C ASP A 31 -0.25 -2.73 -3.74
N ILE A 32 -0.97 -3.17 -2.71
CA ILE A 32 -0.91 -2.56 -1.36
C ILE A 32 0.50 -2.64 -0.78
N GLY A 33 1.22 -3.75 -1.00
CA GLY A 33 2.61 -3.88 -0.57
C GLY A 33 3.53 -2.85 -1.24
N GLN A 34 3.37 -2.63 -2.55
CA GLN A 34 4.12 -1.61 -3.28
C GLN A 34 3.74 -0.19 -2.85
N ALA A 35 2.44 0.07 -2.67
CA ALA A 35 1.92 1.33 -2.16
C ALA A 35 2.50 1.66 -0.77
N ALA A 36 2.59 0.67 0.12
CA ALA A 36 3.16 0.85 1.44
C ALA A 36 4.65 1.24 1.39
N VAL A 37 5.43 0.63 0.49
CA VAL A 37 6.83 1.04 0.26
C VAL A 37 6.90 2.47 -0.26
N TRP A 38 6.05 2.82 -1.23
CA TRP A 38 6.01 4.16 -1.81
C TRP A 38 5.72 5.24 -0.75
N LEU A 39 4.75 4.98 0.14
CA LEU A 39 4.37 5.87 1.24
C LEU A 39 5.47 5.94 2.31
N SER A 40 6.03 4.80 2.70
CA SER A 40 7.07 4.74 3.74
C SER A 40 8.34 5.47 3.31
N ALA A 41 8.68 5.39 2.02
CA ALA A 41 9.80 6.14 1.45
C ALA A 41 9.57 7.67 1.44
N ARG A 42 8.35 8.12 1.74
CA ARG A 42 7.94 9.53 1.80
C ARG A 42 7.53 9.94 3.21
N GLY A 43 8.12 9.28 4.23
CA GLY A 43 7.99 9.68 5.63
C GLY A 43 6.69 9.27 6.32
N VAL A 44 5.81 8.52 5.64
CA VAL A 44 4.52 8.11 6.21
C VAL A 44 4.63 6.73 6.88
N ASP A 45 4.03 6.58 8.06
CA ASP A 45 3.82 5.27 8.70
C ASP A 45 2.83 4.44 7.87
N ALA A 46 3.35 3.79 6.85
CA ALA A 46 2.55 3.07 5.86
C ALA A 46 1.79 1.89 6.46
N ILE A 47 2.34 1.22 7.49
CA ILE A 47 1.65 0.11 8.15
C ILE A 47 0.37 0.61 8.83
N ARG A 48 0.46 1.75 9.54
CA ARG A 48 -0.72 2.35 10.15
C ARG A 48 -1.77 2.75 9.12
N VAL A 49 -1.35 3.34 8.00
CA VAL A 49 -2.26 3.71 6.90
C VAL A 49 -2.96 2.48 6.34
N VAL A 50 -2.21 1.41 6.04
CA VAL A 50 -2.78 0.17 5.50
C VAL A 50 -3.74 -0.47 6.50
N VAL A 51 -3.38 -0.57 7.78
CA VAL A 51 -4.25 -1.15 8.81
C VAL A 51 -5.55 -0.35 8.95
N ALA A 52 -5.47 0.98 8.97
CA ALA A 52 -6.65 1.84 9.04
C ALA A 52 -7.59 1.57 7.85
N ALA A 53 -7.06 1.54 6.62
CA ALA A 53 -7.87 1.26 5.43
C ALA A 53 -8.47 -0.17 5.44
N LEU A 54 -7.72 -1.19 5.89
CA LEU A 54 -8.20 -2.58 5.95
C LEU A 54 -9.28 -2.82 7.01
N THR A 55 -9.29 -2.00 8.08
CA THR A 55 -10.23 -2.12 9.21
C THR A 55 -11.50 -1.30 9.02
N ASP A 56 -11.49 -0.31 8.14
CA ASP A 56 -12.68 0.42 7.68
C ASP A 56 -13.47 -0.39 6.63
N ASP A 57 -13.52 0.06 5.37
CA ASP A 57 -14.27 -0.60 4.30
C ASP A 57 -13.36 -1.01 3.13
N ARG A 58 -13.09 -2.31 3.06
CA ARG A 58 -12.30 -2.94 1.99
C ARG A 58 -12.89 -2.70 0.60
N GLN A 59 -14.20 -2.48 0.48
CA GLN A 59 -14.82 -2.18 -0.81
C GLN A 59 -14.36 -0.83 -1.37
N LYS A 60 -14.04 0.15 -0.51
CA LYS A 60 -13.46 1.43 -0.93
C LYS A 60 -12.07 1.25 -1.54
N ILE A 61 -11.27 0.33 -1.00
CA ILE A 61 -9.95 0.00 -1.57
C ILE A 61 -10.10 -0.56 -2.98
N LEU A 62 -11.01 -1.54 -3.16
CA LEU A 62 -11.26 -2.15 -4.47
C LEU A 62 -11.82 -1.14 -5.48
N ALA A 63 -12.78 -0.32 -5.07
CA ALA A 63 -13.36 0.72 -5.92
C ALA A 63 -12.32 1.79 -6.29
N GLY A 64 -11.48 2.21 -5.33
CA GLY A 64 -10.42 3.18 -5.57
C GLY A 64 -9.32 2.64 -6.48
N GLN A 65 -8.94 1.37 -6.35
CA GLN A 65 -8.01 0.73 -7.28
C GLN A 65 -8.57 0.69 -8.70
N ALA A 66 -9.82 0.25 -8.88
CA ALA A 66 -10.46 0.25 -10.18
C ALA A 66 -10.56 1.66 -10.79
N ALA A 67 -10.79 2.68 -9.97
CA ALA A 67 -10.78 4.08 -10.43
C ALA A 67 -9.38 4.51 -10.89
N ILE A 68 -8.32 4.15 -10.15
CA ILE A 68 -6.92 4.41 -10.55
C ILE A 68 -6.60 3.72 -11.88
N ASP A 69 -7.05 2.48 -12.07
CA ASP A 69 -6.86 1.76 -13.34
C ASP A 69 -7.58 2.48 -14.50
N ALA A 70 -8.83 2.90 -14.29
CA ALA A 70 -9.59 3.69 -15.27
C ALA A 70 -8.87 5.01 -15.62
N LEU A 71 -8.26 5.67 -14.63
CA LEU A 71 -7.45 6.89 -14.85
C LEU A 71 -6.18 6.57 -15.65
N CYS A 72 -5.49 5.46 -15.34
CA CYS A 72 -4.31 5.03 -16.09
C CYS A 72 -4.63 4.70 -17.56
N CYS A 73 -5.84 4.21 -17.82
CA CYS A 73 -6.32 3.90 -19.16
C CYS A 73 -6.91 5.12 -19.90
N GLY A 74 -7.05 6.28 -19.24
CA GLY A 74 -7.69 7.47 -19.80
C GLY A 74 -9.21 7.36 -19.96
N GLU A 75 -9.86 6.42 -19.28
CA GLU A 75 -11.32 6.31 -19.23
C GLU A 75 -11.96 7.39 -18.35
N THR A 76 -11.19 7.90 -17.38
CA THR A 76 -11.50 9.10 -16.59
C THR A 76 -10.30 10.04 -16.59
N GLU A 77 -10.56 11.34 -16.54
CA GLU A 77 -9.51 12.37 -16.42
C GLU A 77 -9.13 12.66 -14.97
N GLU A 78 -10.03 12.33 -14.03
CA GLU A 78 -9.88 12.69 -12.62
C GLU A 78 -10.60 11.71 -11.69
N ILE A 79 -10.05 11.53 -10.48
CA ILE A 79 -10.68 10.81 -9.37
C ILE A 79 -10.65 11.71 -8.13
N VAL A 80 -11.77 11.77 -7.40
CA VAL A 80 -11.87 12.48 -6.12
C VAL A 80 -11.71 11.48 -4.95
N LEU A 81 -10.79 11.77 -4.03
CA LEU A 81 -10.60 11.01 -2.80
C LEU A 81 -11.08 11.87 -1.60
N GLU A 82 -12.15 11.42 -0.96
CA GLU A 82 -12.80 12.14 0.16
C GLU A 82 -12.50 11.50 1.53
N ASP A 83 -12.10 10.23 1.54
CA ASP A 83 -11.79 9.47 2.76
C ASP A 83 -10.32 9.65 3.13
N ARG A 84 -10.02 10.06 4.36
CA ARG A 84 -8.64 10.30 4.82
C ARG A 84 -7.85 9.00 4.98
N ASP A 85 -8.46 7.96 5.54
CA ASP A 85 -7.76 6.72 5.89
C ASP A 85 -7.53 5.86 4.64
N CYS A 86 -8.55 5.76 3.78
CA CYS A 86 -8.40 5.11 2.48
C CYS A 86 -7.63 5.98 1.47
N GLY A 87 -7.76 7.31 1.54
CA GLY A 87 -7.19 8.24 0.55
C GLY A 87 -5.66 8.24 0.53
N LEU A 88 -5.00 8.13 1.69
CA LEU A 88 -3.54 7.98 1.73
C LEU A 88 -3.07 6.66 1.10
N LEU A 89 -3.80 5.57 1.34
CA LEU A 89 -3.52 4.29 0.68
C LEU A 89 -3.69 4.41 -0.85
N LEU A 90 -4.77 5.06 -1.31
CA LEU A 90 -5.03 5.29 -2.73
C LEU A 90 -3.98 6.19 -3.39
N ILE A 91 -3.46 7.22 -2.68
CA ILE A 91 -2.28 7.97 -3.13
C ILE A 91 -1.07 7.05 -3.26
N GLY A 92 -0.84 6.17 -2.29
CA GLY A 92 0.24 5.19 -2.35
C GLY A 92 0.13 4.27 -3.56
N LEU A 93 -1.09 3.78 -3.84
CA LEU A 93 -1.38 2.94 -5.01
C LEU A 93 -1.14 3.69 -6.32
N ALA A 94 -1.65 4.90 -6.46
CA ALA A 94 -1.41 5.74 -7.63
C ALA A 94 0.09 6.07 -7.79
N GLY A 95 0.79 6.33 -6.69
CA GLY A 95 2.22 6.60 -6.70
C GLY A 95 3.04 5.39 -7.15
N ALA A 96 2.69 4.19 -6.67
CA ALA A 96 3.29 2.94 -7.10
C ALA A 96 2.97 2.63 -8.58
N ALA A 97 1.71 2.80 -8.99
CA ALA A 97 1.27 2.62 -10.37
C ALA A 97 2.01 3.54 -11.33
N SER A 98 2.17 4.83 -10.99
CA SER A 98 2.91 5.80 -11.79
C SER A 98 4.36 5.36 -12.07
N MET A 99 5.05 4.80 -11.06
CA MET A 99 6.42 4.31 -11.26
C MET A 99 6.50 3.03 -12.11
N ASN A 100 5.47 2.19 -12.07
CA ASN A 100 5.47 0.88 -12.75
C ASN A 100 4.93 0.96 -14.18
N ALA A 101 3.94 1.82 -14.44
CA ALA A 101 3.23 1.93 -15.71
C ALA A 101 3.87 2.90 -16.70
N GLY A 102 4.88 3.68 -16.28
CA GLY A 102 5.46 4.73 -17.12
C GLY A 102 4.51 5.90 -17.39
N LEU A 103 3.48 6.05 -16.56
CA LEU A 103 2.51 7.14 -16.60
C LEU A 103 2.80 8.14 -15.49
N THR A 104 2.56 9.43 -15.74
CA THR A 104 2.64 10.44 -14.68
C THR A 104 1.26 10.65 -14.09
N LEU A 105 1.06 10.18 -12.86
CA LEU A 105 -0.09 10.55 -12.07
C LEU A 105 0.28 11.73 -11.17
N ALA A 106 -0.67 12.63 -10.98
CA ALA A 106 -0.51 13.81 -10.14
C ALA A 106 -1.68 13.93 -9.16
N VAL A 107 -1.43 14.60 -8.05
CA VAL A 107 -2.47 14.95 -7.08
C VAL A 107 -2.65 16.46 -7.03
N ARG A 108 -3.88 16.90 -6.80
CA ARG A 108 -4.24 18.27 -6.45
C ARG A 108 -4.88 18.30 -5.07
N LEU A 109 -4.34 19.14 -4.20
CA LEU A 109 -4.87 19.39 -2.85
C LEU A 109 -5.84 20.57 -2.90
N GLY A 110 -7.15 20.33 -2.78
CA GLY A 110 -8.16 21.38 -2.87
C GLY A 110 -8.05 22.21 -4.16
N GLY A 111 -8.05 23.55 -4.04
CA GLY A 111 -7.85 24.48 -5.16
C GLY A 111 -6.38 24.81 -5.48
N GLY A 112 -5.42 24.05 -4.93
CA GLY A 112 -3.99 24.30 -5.11
C GLY A 112 -3.41 23.80 -6.44
N ASP A 113 -2.08 23.84 -6.51
CA ASP A 113 -1.31 23.38 -7.68
C ASP A 113 -1.39 21.86 -7.87
N LEU A 114 -1.21 21.45 -9.13
CA LEU A 114 -1.08 20.04 -9.48
C LEU A 114 0.34 19.57 -9.18
N VAL A 115 0.47 18.52 -8.36
CA VAL A 115 1.76 17.97 -7.95
C VAL A 115 1.91 16.54 -8.50
N PRO A 116 2.82 16.31 -9.47
CA PRO A 116 3.15 14.98 -9.93
C PRO A 116 3.63 14.09 -8.78
N LEU A 117 3.07 12.88 -8.65
CA LEU A 117 3.39 11.93 -7.58
C LEU A 117 4.88 11.55 -7.58
N VAL A 118 5.50 11.56 -8.75
CA VAL A 118 6.94 11.34 -8.94
C VAL A 118 7.83 12.41 -8.27
N ARG A 119 7.29 13.61 -8.03
CA ARG A 119 8.00 14.75 -7.40
C ARG A 119 7.80 14.81 -5.89
N VAL A 120 6.93 13.97 -5.34
CA VAL A 120 6.58 13.98 -3.92
C VAL A 120 7.70 13.34 -3.13
N SER A 121 8.31 14.10 -2.22
CA SER A 121 9.34 13.59 -1.30
C SER A 121 8.81 13.38 0.12
N ASP A 122 7.73 14.06 0.50
CA ASP A 122 7.09 13.93 1.80
C ASP A 122 5.57 14.01 1.61
N VAL A 123 4.86 12.95 2.00
CA VAL A 123 3.39 12.88 1.93
C VAL A 123 2.76 13.29 3.27
N ALA A 124 3.54 13.37 4.35
CA ALA A 124 3.06 13.78 5.66
C ALA A 124 2.50 15.20 5.66
N GLU A 125 2.98 16.08 4.77
CA GLU A 125 2.47 17.44 4.58
C GLU A 125 1.03 17.48 4.01
N TRP A 126 0.57 16.38 3.40
CA TRP A 126 -0.76 16.28 2.77
C TRP A 126 -1.82 15.71 3.72
N VAL A 127 -1.36 15.02 4.76
CA VAL A 127 -2.18 14.41 5.81
C VAL A 127 -3.10 15.40 6.55
N PRO A 128 -2.75 16.69 6.75
CA PRO A 128 -3.62 17.68 7.41
C PRO A 128 -4.61 18.41 6.47
N SER A 129 -4.34 18.51 5.16
CA SER A 129 -5.11 19.32 4.20
C SER A 129 -6.04 18.49 3.28
N ALA A 130 -6.17 17.19 3.53
CA ALA A 130 -6.93 16.25 2.71
C ALA A 130 -8.46 16.30 2.96
N ALA A 131 -9.09 17.46 2.84
CA ALA A 131 -10.56 17.51 2.76
C ALA A 131 -11.07 16.97 1.41
N THR A 132 -10.27 17.15 0.36
CA THR A 132 -10.54 16.60 -0.98
C THR A 132 -9.22 16.52 -1.74
N LEU A 133 -8.84 15.33 -2.17
CA LEU A 133 -7.69 15.09 -3.03
C LEU A 133 -8.18 14.71 -4.41
N ARG A 134 -7.56 15.25 -5.45
CA ARG A 134 -7.90 14.95 -6.84
C ARG A 134 -6.72 14.28 -7.52
N LEU A 135 -6.87 13.04 -7.96
CA LEU A 135 -5.87 12.33 -8.76
C LEU A 135 -6.16 12.57 -10.24
N MET A 136 -5.12 12.88 -11.02
CA MET A 136 -5.23 13.18 -12.45
C MET A 136 -4.07 12.51 -13.19
N SER A 137 -4.30 12.10 -14.43
CA SER A 137 -3.23 11.75 -15.37
C SER A 137 -2.66 13.04 -15.96
N CYS A 138 -1.34 13.15 -16.10
CA CYS A 138 -0.72 14.22 -16.85
C CYS A 138 0.37 13.69 -17.79
N ASP A 139 0.77 14.52 -18.75
CA ASP A 139 1.84 14.18 -19.67
C ASP A 139 3.12 13.83 -18.92
N VAL A 140 3.90 12.92 -19.50
CA VAL A 140 5.20 12.54 -18.98
C VAL A 140 6.15 13.73 -19.07
N ASP A 141 6.53 14.26 -17.92
CA ASP A 141 7.56 15.28 -17.81
C ASP A 141 8.92 14.56 -17.67
N ASP A 142 9.94 14.99 -18.42
CA ASP A 142 11.31 14.45 -18.36
C ASP A 142 12.03 14.75 -17.03
N THR A 143 11.36 15.44 -16.12
CA THR A 143 11.89 15.79 -14.80
C THR A 143 12.20 14.54 -13.98
N PRO A 144 13.44 14.39 -13.45
CA PRO A 144 13.86 13.18 -12.76
C PRO A 144 13.03 12.94 -11.49
N ALA A 145 12.68 11.68 -11.27
CA ALA A 145 11.99 11.25 -10.08
C ALA A 145 12.76 11.61 -8.81
N ARG A 146 12.06 12.11 -7.80
CA ARG A 146 12.66 12.23 -6.47
C ARG A 146 12.62 10.86 -5.81
N PHE A 147 13.81 10.31 -5.59
CA PHE A 147 13.95 9.09 -4.80
C PHE A 147 13.57 9.38 -3.35
N GLY A 148 12.72 8.52 -2.79
CA GLY A 148 12.34 8.61 -1.39
C GLY A 148 13.52 8.37 -0.44
N ALA A 149 13.27 8.52 0.85
CA ALA A 149 14.26 8.33 1.90
C ALA A 149 14.97 6.96 1.77
N PRO A 150 16.26 6.86 2.15
CA PRO A 150 16.99 5.59 2.08
C PRO A 150 16.49 4.56 3.12
N ARG A 151 15.65 4.98 4.07
CA ARG A 151 15.08 4.15 5.12
C ARG A 151 13.58 4.36 5.23
N PRO A 152 12.82 3.31 5.55
CA PRO A 152 11.40 3.42 5.89
C PRO A 152 11.14 4.42 7.01
N ALA A 153 9.95 5.03 6.96
CA ALA A 153 9.41 5.75 8.10
C ALA A 153 9.26 4.83 9.31
N ALA A 154 9.39 5.39 10.52
CA ALA A 154 9.17 4.65 11.75
C ALA A 154 7.69 4.27 11.88
N THR A 155 7.42 3.02 12.28
CA THR A 155 6.05 2.51 12.42
C THR A 155 5.63 2.48 13.88
N ASP A 156 4.39 2.90 14.17
CA ASP A 156 3.79 2.76 15.48
C ASP A 156 3.63 1.28 15.87
N VAL A 157 4.02 0.93 17.10
CA VAL A 157 3.98 -0.46 17.58
C VAL A 157 2.56 -1.03 17.64
N GLY A 158 1.53 -0.20 17.88
CA GLY A 158 0.13 -0.61 17.85
C GLY A 158 -0.29 -1.01 16.44
N GLY A 159 -0.03 -0.15 15.45
CA GLY A 159 -0.27 -0.45 14.04
C GLY A 159 0.49 -1.69 13.56
N TYR A 160 1.74 -1.86 13.99
CA TYR A 160 2.52 -3.07 13.72
C TYR A 160 1.87 -4.34 14.28
N ALA A 161 1.40 -4.32 15.53
CA ALA A 161 0.75 -5.47 16.17
C ALA A 161 -0.57 -5.84 15.47
N GLU A 162 -1.37 -4.84 15.07
CA GLU A 162 -2.60 -5.05 14.32
C GLU A 162 -2.33 -5.67 12.93
N ALA A 163 -1.32 -5.17 12.22
CA ALA A 163 -0.90 -5.74 10.95
C ALA A 163 -0.45 -7.20 11.08
N LEU A 164 0.29 -7.54 12.15
CA LEU A 164 0.65 -8.93 12.46
C LEU A 164 -0.59 -9.79 12.72
N GLY A 165 -1.59 -9.28 13.43
CA GLY A 165 -2.86 -9.97 13.67
C GLY A 165 -3.64 -10.27 12.39
N LEU A 166 -3.67 -9.33 11.44
CA LEU A 166 -4.22 -9.55 10.11
C LEU A 166 -3.39 -10.57 9.32
N ALA A 167 -2.07 -10.39 9.27
CA ALA A 167 -1.17 -11.28 8.55
C ALA A 167 -1.23 -12.73 9.06
N ALA A 168 -1.45 -12.92 10.36
CA ALA A 168 -1.55 -14.24 10.98
C ALA A 168 -2.65 -15.11 10.37
N LYS A 169 -3.71 -14.51 9.82
CA LYS A 169 -4.82 -15.19 9.14
C LYS A 169 -4.41 -15.84 7.82
N THR A 170 -3.21 -15.54 7.30
CA THR A 170 -2.66 -16.17 6.10
C THR A 170 -1.91 -17.46 6.38
N TYR A 171 -1.62 -17.76 7.64
CA TYR A 171 -0.90 -18.97 8.02
C TYR A 171 -1.87 -20.11 8.32
N VAL A 172 -1.49 -21.33 7.94
CA VAL A 172 -2.16 -22.54 8.41
C VAL A 172 -1.73 -22.77 9.85
N ALA A 173 -2.69 -23.06 10.74
CA ALA A 173 -2.38 -23.41 12.12
C ALA A 173 -1.45 -24.64 12.14
N ALA A 174 -0.35 -24.55 12.89
CA ALA A 174 0.53 -25.69 13.09
C ALA A 174 -0.22 -26.77 13.88
N THR A 175 -0.74 -27.78 13.19
CA THR A 175 -1.37 -28.94 13.85
C THR A 175 -0.32 -29.97 14.23
N GLU A 176 -0.57 -30.73 15.29
CA GLU A 176 0.22 -31.93 15.64
C GLU A 176 0.34 -32.89 14.44
N LEU A 177 -0.72 -32.98 13.61
CA LEU A 177 -0.74 -33.77 12.38
C LEU A 177 0.30 -33.28 11.35
N SER A 178 0.44 -31.96 11.13
CA SER A 178 1.51 -31.41 10.27
C SER A 178 2.91 -31.66 10.82
N ARG A 179 3.09 -31.79 12.14
CA ARG A 179 4.37 -32.19 12.75
C ARG A 179 4.67 -33.67 12.56
N ALA A 180 3.67 -34.54 12.73
CA ALA A 180 3.81 -35.98 12.60
C ALA A 180 3.95 -36.45 11.15
N GLN A 181 3.27 -35.79 10.21
CA GLN A 181 3.23 -36.14 8.78
C GLN A 181 3.99 -35.15 7.89
N GLY A 182 4.98 -34.43 8.44
CA GLY A 182 5.72 -33.41 7.72
C GLY A 182 6.13 -33.86 6.30
N ALA A 183 6.29 -32.90 5.38
CA ALA A 183 6.44 -33.12 3.93
C ALA A 183 7.69 -33.93 3.46
N GLY A 184 8.28 -34.74 4.34
CA GLY A 184 9.33 -35.72 4.09
C GLY A 184 9.30 -36.92 5.05
N ALA A 185 8.17 -37.24 5.70
CA ALA A 185 8.02 -38.45 6.52
C ALA A 185 7.98 -39.70 5.59
N GLY A 186 9.17 -40.15 5.21
CA GLY A 186 9.42 -41.10 4.12
C GLY A 186 8.58 -42.36 4.11
N THR A 187 7.63 -42.41 3.18
CA THR A 187 6.92 -43.62 2.75
C THR A 187 6.54 -43.54 1.26
N THR A 188 7.50 -43.20 0.39
CA THR A 188 7.29 -43.41 -1.05
C THR A 188 8.58 -43.85 -1.72
N ASP A 189 8.46 -45.01 -2.36
CA ASP A 189 9.34 -45.69 -3.33
C ASP A 189 10.54 -46.46 -2.79
N ASN A 190 10.33 -47.75 -2.52
CA ASN A 190 11.34 -48.79 -2.38
C ASN A 190 10.80 -50.14 -2.91
N ASP A 191 9.99 -50.10 -3.98
CA ASP A 191 9.62 -51.31 -4.74
C ASP A 191 10.58 -51.54 -5.92
#